data_AF-A0A537CRW7-F1
#
_entry.id   AF-A0A537CRW7-F1
#
_cell.length_a   1.000
_cell.length_b   1.000
_cell.length_c   1.000
_cell.angle_alpha   90.00
_cell.angle_beta   90.00
_cell.angle_gamma   90.00
#
_symmetry.space_group_name_H-M   'P 1'
#
loop_
_entity.id
_entity.type
_entity.pdbx_description
1 polymer ?
#
loop_
_entity_poly.entity_id
_entity_poly.type
_entity_poly.pdbx_seq_one_letter_code
_entity_poly.pdbx_strand_id
1 'polypeptide(L)'
;ITGLLPVVGNLISNVVIVVVSLSYSLNVAIGSLLFLIVIHKLEYFLNARIVGRRLESHAWELLLAMLAMEAAFGISGVIAAPIYYAYLKDELADRGLV
;
A
#
# COMPACT_ATOMS: atom_id res chain seq x y z
N ILE A 1 -16.53 4.67 -2.49
CA ILE A 1 -16.21 5.76 -1.53
C ILE A 1 -15.34 5.27 -0.36
N THR A 2 -15.53 4.05 0.14
CA THR A 2 -14.78 3.47 1.28
C THR A 2 -13.30 3.16 1.05
N GLY A 3 -12.82 3.04 -0.20
CA GLY A 3 -11.43 2.67 -0.50
C GLY A 3 -10.37 3.73 -0.15
N LEU A 4 -10.74 5.01 -0.08
CA LEU A 4 -9.82 6.11 0.29
C LEU A 4 -9.80 6.39 1.80
N LEU A 5 -10.82 5.94 2.53
CA LEU A 5 -10.97 6.17 3.96
C LEU A 5 -9.74 5.71 4.79
N PRO A 6 -9.12 4.54 4.50
CA PRO A 6 -7.94 4.08 5.25
C PRO A 6 -6.71 4.96 4.99
N VAL A 7 -6.49 5.36 3.73
CA VAL A 7 -5.33 6.18 3.33
C VAL A 7 -5.44 7.57 3.95
N VAL A 8 -6.62 8.19 3.86
CA VAL A 8 -6.90 9.49 4.47
C VAL A 8 -6.77 9.41 6.00
N GLY A 9 -7.26 8.34 6.62
CA GLY A 9 -7.11 8.09 8.05
C GLY A 9 -5.65 8.01 8.49
N ASN A 10 -4.80 7.29 7.74
CA ASN A 10 -3.37 7.21 8.03
C ASN A 10 -2.68 8.56 7.90
N LEU A 11 -2.97 9.33 6.86
CA LEU A 11 -2.43 10.69 6.68
C LEU A 11 -2.81 11.61 7.85
N ILE A 12 -4.09 11.67 8.21
CA ILE A 12 -4.56 12.51 9.31
C ILE A 12 -3.92 12.07 10.63
N SER A 13 -3.93 10.77 10.95
CA SER A 13 -3.36 10.23 12.17
C SER A 13 -1.86 10.55 12.29
N ASN A 14 -1.09 10.32 11.23
CA ASN A 14 0.36 10.58 11.23
C ASN A 14 0.67 12.06 11.42
N VAL A 15 -0.09 12.96 10.79
CA VAL A 15 0.06 14.41 10.99
C VAL A 15 -0.22 14.79 12.45
N VAL A 16 -1.31 14.28 13.03
CA VAL A 16 -1.65 14.53 14.44
C VAL A 16 -0.55 14.03 15.37
N ILE A 17 -0.03 12.83 15.16
CA ILE A 17 1.06 12.24 15.96
C ILE A 17 2.30 13.14 15.93
N VAL A 18 2.71 13.61 14.76
CA VAL A 18 3.90 14.48 14.62
C VAL A 18 3.67 15.84 15.27
N VAL A 19 2.49 16.46 15.09
CA VAL A 19 2.15 17.77 15.68
C VAL A 19 2.10 17.70 17.21
N VAL A 20 1.46 16.66 17.76
CA VAL A 20 1.40 16.44 19.21
C VAL A 20 2.80 16.16 19.76
N SER A 21 3.61 15.38 19.06
CA SER A 21 4.98 15.07 19.47
C SER A 21 5.90 16.30 19.46
N LEU A 22 5.77 17.17 18.45
CA LEU A 22 6.45 18.47 18.39
C LEU A 22 6.08 19.38 19.56
N SER A 23 4.82 19.33 19.98
CA SER A 23 4.31 20.11 21.12
C SER A 23 4.88 19.64 22.46
N TYR A 24 5.32 18.38 22.54
CA TYR A 24 5.92 17.82 23.76
C TYR A 24 7.44 18.05 23.81
N SER A 25 8.19 17.63 22.79
CA SER A 25 9.61 17.98 22.62
C SER A 25 10.14 17.56 21.25
N LEU A 26 11.22 18.20 20.79
CA LEU A 26 11.85 17.85 19.53
C LEU A 26 12.35 16.39 19.49
N ASN A 27 12.84 15.86 20.62
CA ASN A 27 13.29 14.47 20.72
C ASN A 27 12.14 13.48 20.51
N VAL A 28 10.96 13.75 21.09
CA VAL A 28 9.78 12.91 20.92
C VAL A 28 9.22 13.02 19.50
N ALA A 29 9.26 14.20 18.88
CA ALA A 29 8.92 14.37 17.47
C ALA A 29 9.79 13.49 16.55
N ILE A 30 11.11 13.56 16.71
CA ILE A 30 12.05 12.73 15.94
C ILE A 30 11.80 11.24 16.19
N GLY A 31 11.61 10.84 17.45
CA GLY A 31 11.30 9.46 17.81
C GLY A 31 10.01 8.95 17.15
N SER A 32 8.94 9.75 17.17
CA SER A 32 7.65 9.42 16.55
C SER A 32 7.77 9.31 15.03
N LEU A 33 8.53 10.19 14.39
CA LEU A 33 8.73 10.19 12.94
C LEU A 33 9.53 8.95 12.50
N LEU A 34 10.60 8.62 13.22
CA LEU A 34 11.38 7.40 12.97
C LEU A 34 10.53 6.15 13.15
N PHE A 35 9.73 6.09 14.22
CA PHE A 35 8.81 4.99 14.46
C PHE A 35 7.80 4.82 13.31
N LEU A 36 7.16 5.92 12.88
CA LEU A 36 6.18 5.90 11.79
C LEU A 36 6.80 5.41 10.47
N ILE A 37 8.00 5.87 10.13
CA ILE A 37 8.74 5.44 8.93
C ILE A 37 9.05 3.93 9.00
N VAL A 38 9.56 3.46 10.15
CA VAL A 38 9.93 2.05 10.32
C VAL A 38 8.70 1.16 10.24
N ILE A 39 7.61 1.48 10.95
CA ILE A 39 6.38 0.69 10.92
C ILE A 39 5.77 0.62 9.53
N HIS A 40 5.70 1.74 8.81
CA HIS A 40 5.14 1.72 7.45
C HIS A 40 6.00 0.86 6.50
N LYS A 41 7.32 0.91 6.64
CA LYS A 41 8.21 0.10 5.80
C LYS A 41 8.13 -1.39 6.14
N LEU A 42 8.00 -1.72 7.43
CA LEU A 42 7.75 -3.09 7.88
C LEU A 42 6.40 -3.60 7.37
N GLU A 43 5.35 -2.80 7.46
CA GLU A 43 4.03 -3.12 6.93
C GLU A 43 4.09 -3.39 5.43
N TYR A 44 4.76 -2.54 4.65
CA TYR A 44 4.97 -2.78 3.22
C TYR A 44 5.67 -4.10 2.92
N PHE A 45 6.71 -4.43 3.70
CA PHE A 45 7.44 -5.68 3.54
C PHE A 45 6.58 -6.90 3.92
N LEU A 46 5.83 -6.80 5.00
CA LEU A 46 4.90 -7.84 5.45
C LEU A 46 3.75 -8.02 4.47
N ASN A 47 3.14 -6.94 3.99
CA ASN A 47 2.09 -6.97 2.97
C ASN A 47 2.61 -7.58 1.68
N ALA A 48 3.79 -7.20 1.20
CA ALA A 48 4.39 -7.82 0.02
C ALA A 48 4.62 -9.33 0.20
N ARG A 49 5.07 -9.75 1.39
CA ARG A 49 5.28 -11.18 1.71
C ARG A 49 3.98 -11.95 1.85
N ILE A 50 2.96 -11.37 2.47
CA ILE A 50 1.65 -12.02 2.71
C ILE A 50 0.85 -12.09 1.40
N VAL A 51 0.77 -10.99 0.66
CA VAL A 51 0.07 -10.89 -0.63
C VAL A 51 0.78 -11.75 -1.69
N GLY A 52 2.11 -11.66 -1.79
CA GLY A 52 2.88 -12.49 -2.73
C GLY A 52 2.75 -14.00 -2.48
N ARG A 53 2.63 -14.43 -1.21
CA ARG A 53 2.33 -15.83 -0.86
C ARG A 53 0.90 -16.26 -1.18
N ARG A 54 -0.05 -15.33 -1.20
CA ARG A 54 -1.48 -15.61 -1.36
C ARG A 54 -1.93 -15.58 -2.83
N LEU A 55 -1.14 -14.95 -3.71
CA LEU A 55 -1.40 -14.79 -5.15
C LEU A 55 -0.36 -15.49 -6.05
N GLU A 56 0.60 -16.22 -5.46
CA GLU A 56 1.77 -16.80 -6.15
C GLU A 56 2.43 -15.82 -7.16
N SER A 57 2.38 -14.52 -6.89
CA SER A 57 2.79 -13.45 -7.81
C SER A 57 4.01 -12.72 -7.28
N HIS A 58 4.95 -12.42 -8.16
CA HIS A 58 6.10 -11.61 -7.77
C HIS A 58 5.66 -10.16 -7.57
N ALA A 59 6.24 -9.49 -6.56
CA ALA A 59 5.91 -8.11 -6.21
C ALA A 59 6.08 -7.11 -7.39
N TRP A 60 6.95 -7.42 -8.35
CA TRP A 60 7.15 -6.60 -9.55
C TRP A 60 5.95 -6.65 -10.50
N GLU A 61 5.21 -7.75 -10.59
CA GLU A 61 4.05 -7.89 -11.46
C GLU A 61 2.91 -6.97 -11.00
N LEU A 62 2.68 -6.93 -9.68
CA LEU A 62 1.68 -6.06 -9.06
C LEU A 62 2.06 -4.57 -9.22
N LEU A 63 3.34 -4.22 -9.03
CA LEU A 63 3.82 -2.84 -9.25
C LEU A 63 3.63 -2.39 -10.69
N LEU A 64 3.90 -3.27 -11.66
CA LEU A 64 3.75 -2.97 -13.08
C LEU A 64 2.27 -2.80 -13.44
N ALA A 65 1.38 -3.64 -12.87
CA ALA A 65 -0.07 -3.48 -13.00
C ALA A 65 -0.57 -2.15 -12.40
N MET A 66 -0.04 -1.75 -11.24
CA MET A 66 -0.35 -0.45 -10.63
C MET A 66 0.07 0.72 -11.51
N LEU A 67 1.28 0.70 -12.06
CA LEU A 67 1.79 1.72 -12.99
C LEU A 67 0.96 1.79 -14.28
N ALA A 68 0.61 0.64 -14.87
CA ALA A 68 -0.19 0.59 -16.08
C ALA A 68 -1.60 1.15 -15.85
N MET A 69 -2.23 0.78 -14.74
CA MET A 69 -3.55 1.30 -14.37
C MET A 69 -3.51 2.76 -13.96
N GLU A 70 -2.43 3.22 -13.31
CA GLU A 70 -2.20 4.64 -13.04
C GLU A 70 -2.12 5.46 -14.33
N ALA A 71 -1.37 4.98 -15.33
CA ALA A 71 -1.28 5.64 -16.62
C ALA A 71 -2.63 5.69 -17.36
N ALA A 72 -3.48 4.66 -17.20
CA ALA A 72 -4.77 4.56 -17.88
C ALA A 72 -5.91 5.33 -17.17
N PHE A 73 -5.93 5.33 -15.83
CA PHE A 73 -7.07 5.81 -15.03
C PHE A 73 -6.66 6.75 -13.89
N GLY A 74 -5.36 7.00 -13.68
CA GLY A 74 -4.85 7.81 -12.58
C GLY A 74 -4.96 7.11 -11.22
N ILE A 75 -5.24 7.89 -10.16
CA ILE A 75 -5.34 7.38 -8.78
C ILE A 75 -6.39 6.27 -8.63
N SER A 76 -7.50 6.33 -9.37
CA SER A 76 -8.52 5.27 -9.35
C SER A 76 -7.97 3.95 -9.92
N GLY A 77 -7.09 4.03 -10.91
CA GLY A 77 -6.37 2.88 -11.47
C GLY A 77 -5.44 2.21 -10.47
N VAL A 78 -4.67 2.98 -9.71
CA VAL A 78 -3.78 2.45 -8.65
C VAL A 78 -4.57 1.65 -7.61
N ILE A 79 -5.77 2.11 -7.24
CA ILE A 79 -6.65 1.44 -6.27
C ILE A 79 -7.24 0.15 -6.87
N ALA A 80 -7.59 0.17 -8.15
CA ALA A 80 -8.23 -0.95 -8.84
C ALA A 80 -7.21 -2.03 -9.28
N ALA A 81 -5.95 -1.66 -9.49
CA ALA A 81 -4.93 -2.53 -10.05
C ALA A 81 -4.73 -3.88 -9.31
N PRO A 82 -4.70 -3.94 -7.96
CA PRO A 82 -4.51 -5.22 -7.27
C PRO A 82 -5.70 -6.16 -7.47
N ILE A 83 -6.92 -5.61 -7.56
CA ILE A 83 -8.15 -6.37 -7.76
C ILE A 83 -8.19 -6.93 -9.19
N TYR A 84 -7.93 -6.07 -10.18
CA TYR A 84 -7.90 -6.50 -11.57
C TYR A 84 -6.77 -7.47 -11.87
N TYR A 85 -5.57 -7.25 -11.32
CA TYR A 85 -4.44 -8.16 -11.48
C TYR A 85 -4.74 -9.54 -10.88
N ALA A 86 -5.30 -9.60 -9.66
CA ALA A 86 -5.71 -10.85 -9.04
C ALA A 86 -6.74 -11.61 -9.89
N TYR A 87 -7.77 -10.91 -10.38
CA TYR A 87 -8.81 -11.50 -11.23
C TYR A 87 -8.27 -12.01 -12.56
N LEU A 88 -7.43 -11.22 -13.24
CA LEU A 88 -6.79 -11.61 -14.50
C LEU A 88 -5.92 -12.84 -14.33
N LYS A 89 -5.19 -12.91 -13.22
CA LYS A 89 -4.31 -14.03 -12.92
C LYS A 89 -5.09 -15.31 -12.63
N ASP A 90 -6.18 -15.22 -11.87
CA ASP A 90 -7.09 -16.35 -11.64
C ASP A 90 -7.68 -16.87 -12.96
N GLU A 91 -8.16 -15.97 -13.82
CA GLU A 91 -8.73 -16.33 -15.12
C GLU A 91 -7.69 -16.98 -16.06
N LEU A 92 -6.44 -16.54 -16.00
CA LEU A 92 -5.33 -17.13 -16.75
C LEU A 92 -4.96 -18.52 -16.21
N ALA A 93 -4.94 -18.69 -14.90
CA ALA A 93 -4.67 -19.96 -14.24
C ALA A 93 -5.79 -20.99 -14.51
N ASP A 94 -7.05 -20.58 -14.45
CA ASP A 94 -8.22 -21.41 -14.78
C ASP A 94 -8.19 -21.88 -16.24
N ARG A 95 -7.61 -21.08 -17.14
CA ARG A 95 -7.40 -21.44 -18.55
C ARG A 95 -6.11 -22.22 -18.80
N GLY A 96 -5.30 -22.50 -17.76
CA GLY A 96 -4.03 -23.19 -17.85
C GLY A 96 -2.96 -22.44 -18.64
N LEU A 97 -3.07 -21.11 -18.73
CA LEU A 97 -2.15 -20.26 -19.49
C LEU A 97 -0.96 -19.77 -18.65
N VAL A 98 -1.02 -19.90 -17.33
CA VAL A 98 0.02 -19.56 -16.35
C VAL A 98 -0.04 -20.53 -15.18
#